data_AF-A0A6V7JMV6-F1
#
_entry.id   AF-A0A6V7JMV6-F1
#
_cell.length_a   1.000
_cell.length_b   1.000
_cell.length_c   1.000
_cell.angle_alpha   90.00
_cell.angle_beta   90.00
_cell.angle_gamma   90.00
#
_symmetry.space_group_name_H-M   'P 1'
#
loop_
_entity.id
_entity.type
_entity.pdbx_description
1 polymer ?
#
loop_
_entity_poly.entity_id
_entity_poly.type
_entity_poly.pdbx_seq_one_letter_code
_entity_poly.pdbx_strand_id
1 'polypeptide(L)'
;WFNGWVREALKPLKCFKCWDYGHIGSKCTSEVDSSKLYMKCYKESHKAADCSAQQPHCILCQANGKKETQHMQGTKNCPVFLKAQRALAQKGRQRFSSSI
;
A
#
# COMPACT_ATOMS: atom_id res chain seq x y z
N TRP A 1 24.09 0.01 -30.77
CA TRP A 1 22.72 -0.50 -30.94
C TRP A 1 22.27 -1.02 -29.57
N PHE A 2 21.56 -0.22 -28.77
CA PHE A 2 21.07 -0.62 -27.45
C PHE A 2 19.54 -0.59 -27.49
N ASN A 3 18.92 -1.76 -27.64
CA ASN A 3 17.49 -1.88 -27.44
C ASN A 3 17.25 -1.83 -25.93
N GLY A 4 16.91 -0.65 -25.42
CA GLY A 4 16.58 -0.42 -24.02
C GLY A 4 15.15 -0.85 -23.73
N TRP A 5 14.98 -1.93 -22.97
CA TRP A 5 13.67 -2.40 -22.53
C TRP A 5 13.15 -1.51 -21.39
N VAL A 6 12.32 -0.53 -21.71
CA VAL A 6 11.57 0.21 -20.68
C VAL A 6 10.49 -0.71 -20.13
N ARG A 7 10.57 -1.02 -18.82
CA ARG A 7 9.52 -1.75 -18.11
C ARG A 7 8.66 -0.78 -17.32
N GLU A 8 7.35 -0.84 -17.51
CA GLU A 8 6.41 -0.05 -16.71
C GLU A 8 6.45 -0.49 -15.24
N ALA A 9 6.77 0.44 -14.35
CA ALA A 9 6.77 0.21 -12.92
C ALA A 9 5.34 0.34 -12.35
N LEU A 10 4.57 -0.74 -12.45
CA LEU A 10 3.22 -0.81 -11.92
C LEU A 10 3.20 -0.73 -10.37
N LYS A 11 2.57 0.32 -9.83
CA LYS A 11 2.36 0.52 -8.38
C LYS A 11 0.91 0.23 -8.00
N PRO A 12 0.64 -0.56 -6.95
CA PRO A 12 -0.72 -0.83 -6.50
C PRO A 12 -1.40 0.45 -6.02
N LEU A 13 -2.63 0.65 -6.50
CA LEU A 13 -3.50 1.73 -6.05
C LEU A 13 -3.77 1.58 -4.56
N LYS A 14 -3.56 2.65 -3.80
CA LYS A 14 -3.77 2.69 -2.36
C LYS A 14 -4.94 3.61 -2.04
N CYS A 15 -5.89 3.10 -1.25
CA CYS A 15 -7.00 3.89 -0.74
C CYS A 15 -6.51 4.83 0.36
N PHE A 16 -6.87 6.12 0.30
CA PHE A 16 -6.49 7.07 1.35
C PHE A 16 -7.41 7.00 2.60
N LYS A 17 -8.60 6.39 2.48
CA LYS A 17 -9.56 6.23 3.57
C LYS A 17 -9.20 5.06 4.50
N CYS A 18 -9.10 3.86 3.94
CA CYS A 18 -8.83 2.65 4.72
C CYS A 18 -7.38 2.15 4.62
N TRP A 19 -6.55 2.80 3.79
CA TRP A 19 -5.16 2.42 3.49
C TRP A 19 -4.99 1.09 2.73
N ASP A 20 -6.06 0.37 2.42
CA ASP A 20 -6.02 -0.90 1.69
C ASP A 20 -5.72 -0.71 0.19
N TYR A 21 -5.44 -1.81 -0.51
CA TYR A 21 -4.99 -1.78 -1.91
C TYR A 21 -6.05 -2.29 -2.89
N GLY A 22 -6.06 -1.71 -4.09
CA GLY A 22 -6.89 -2.17 -5.21
C GLY A 22 -8.16 -1.35 -5.46
N HIS A 23 -8.46 -0.37 -4.60
CA HIS A 23 -9.52 0.61 -4.80
C HIS A 23 -9.07 2.01 -4.40
N ILE A 24 -9.86 3.02 -4.79
CA ILE A 24 -9.67 4.42 -4.44
C ILE A 24 -10.68 4.85 -3.37
N GLY A 25 -10.40 5.92 -2.62
CA GLY A 25 -11.27 6.37 -1.53
C GLY A 25 -12.72 6.66 -1.92
N SER A 26 -12.99 7.05 -3.17
CA SER A 26 -14.35 7.25 -3.68
C SER A 26 -15.15 5.95 -3.83
N LYS A 27 -14.48 4.80 -3.99
CA LYS A 27 -15.07 3.46 -4.09
C LYS A 27 -14.84 2.63 -2.81
N CYS A 28 -14.41 3.29 -1.73
CA CYS A 28 -14.13 2.63 -0.46
C CYS A 28 -15.46 2.32 0.23
N THR A 29 -15.70 1.05 0.53
CA THR A 29 -16.85 0.58 1.32
C THR A 29 -16.52 0.43 2.81
N SER A 30 -15.27 0.69 3.19
CA SER A 30 -14.86 0.64 4.60
C SER A 30 -15.47 1.79 5.39
N GLU A 31 -16.06 1.47 6.54
CA GLU A 31 -16.63 2.43 7.49
C GLU A 31 -15.55 3.21 8.26
N VAL A 32 -14.31 2.68 8.31
CA VAL A 32 -13.19 3.27 9.03
C VAL A 32 -12.50 4.34 8.18
N ASP A 33 -12.70 5.61 8.52
CA ASP A 33 -11.96 6.75 7.96
C ASP A 33 -10.62 6.95 8.70
N SER A 34 -9.59 6.29 8.21
CA SER A 34 -8.21 6.43 8.71
C SER A 34 -7.44 7.56 8.02
N SER A 35 -8.11 8.41 7.22
CA SER A 35 -7.46 9.47 6.44
C SER A 35 -6.81 10.54 7.29
N LYS A 36 -7.34 10.77 8.49
CA LYS A 36 -6.82 11.74 9.45
C LYS A 36 -5.67 11.18 10.30
N LEU A 37 -5.38 9.88 10.22
CA LEU A 37 -4.34 9.28 11.05
C LEU A 37 -2.96 9.54 10.46
N TYR A 38 -1.96 9.75 11.34
CA TYR A 38 -0.60 9.94 10.88
C TYR A 38 0.00 8.63 10.35
N MET A 39 0.37 8.61 9.07
CA MET A 39 0.75 7.42 8.32
C MET A 39 1.87 6.54 8.89
N LYS A 40 2.74 7.08 9.76
CA LYS A 40 3.84 6.29 10.32
C LYS A 40 3.36 5.39 11.45
N CYS A 41 2.46 5.90 12.29
CA CYS A 41 2.07 5.24 13.54
C CYS A 41 0.57 4.93 13.62
N TYR A 42 -0.22 5.47 12.70
CA TYR A 42 -1.67 5.34 12.64
C TYR A 42 -2.38 5.67 13.95
N LYS A 43 -1.80 6.63 14.69
CA LYS A 43 -2.41 7.28 15.83
C LYS A 43 -2.93 8.65 15.42
N GLU A 44 -3.49 9.36 16.39
CA GLU A 44 -3.98 10.74 16.30
C GLU A 44 -3.24 11.61 15.28
N SER A 45 -3.97 12.50 14.61
CA SER A 45 -3.43 13.40 13.58
C SER A 45 -2.42 14.39 14.19
N HIS A 46 -1.13 14.04 14.22
CA HIS A 46 -0.05 14.93 14.62
C HIS A 46 0.91 15.21 13.46
N LYS A 47 1.70 16.29 13.58
CA LYS A 47 2.76 16.59 12.61
C LYS A 47 3.90 15.59 12.76
N ALA A 48 4.66 15.37 11.69
CA ALA A 48 5.78 14.44 11.70
C ALA A 48 6.83 14.72 12.81
N ALA A 49 7.01 16.00 13.17
CA ALA A 49 7.93 16.42 14.22
C ALA A 49 7.46 16.01 15.63
N ASP A 50 6.15 15.92 15.86
CA ASP A 50 5.54 15.58 17.15
C ASP A 50 5.32 14.06 17.29
N CYS A 51 5.81 13.26 16.33
CA CYS A 51 5.62 11.81 16.33
C CYS A 51 6.56 11.13 17.31
N SER A 52 6.08 10.83 18.52
CA SER A 52 6.84 10.05 19.52
C SER A 52 6.99 8.56 19.16
N ALA A 53 6.43 8.09 18.04
CA ALA A 53 6.55 6.70 17.62
C ALA A 53 7.96 6.42 17.06
N GLN A 54 8.75 5.65 17.82
CA GLN A 54 10.07 5.18 17.40
C GLN A 54 9.99 4.24 16.18
N GLN A 55 8.96 3.41 16.11
CA GLN A 55 8.82 2.39 15.07
C GLN A 55 7.55 2.62 14.24
N PRO A 56 7.62 2.44 12.90
CA PRO A 56 6.45 2.48 12.06
C PRO A 56 5.56 1.26 12.31
N HIS A 57 4.26 1.43 12.23
CA HIS A 57 3.29 0.37 12.46
C HIS A 57 2.35 0.22 11.28
N CYS A 58 2.01 -1.00 10.87
CA CYS A 58 1.14 -1.26 9.72
C CYS A 58 -0.25 -1.70 10.15
N ILE A 59 -1.25 -0.83 10.02
CA ILE A 59 -2.64 -1.14 10.40
C ILE A 59 -3.26 -2.28 9.60
N LEU A 60 -2.86 -2.47 8.33
CA LEU A 60 -3.38 -3.57 7.51
C LEU A 60 -2.85 -4.90 8.02
N CYS A 61 -1.57 -4.97 8.39
CA CYS A 61 -0.98 -6.18 8.95
C CYS A 61 -1.58 -6.49 10.32
N GLN A 62 -1.83 -5.46 11.15
CA GLN A 62 -2.54 -5.61 12.42
C GLN A 62 -3.98 -6.12 12.20
N ALA A 63 -4.74 -5.51 11.29
CA ALA A 63 -6.12 -5.92 10.97
C ALA A 63 -6.19 -7.34 10.38
N ASN A 64 -5.16 -7.76 9.64
CA ASN A 64 -5.03 -9.13 9.11
C ASN A 64 -4.44 -10.14 10.12
N GLY A 65 -4.24 -9.75 11.39
CA GLY A 65 -3.71 -10.64 12.44
C GLY A 65 -2.27 -11.12 12.19
N LYS A 66 -1.45 -10.35 11.47
CA LYS A 66 -0.03 -10.68 11.23
C LYS A 66 0.82 -10.32 12.44
N LYS A 67 1.82 -11.16 12.75
CA LYS A 67 2.78 -10.94 13.85
C LYS A 67 3.72 -9.76 13.56
N GLU A 68 4.17 -9.64 12.32
CA GLU A 68 5.06 -8.56 11.89
C GLU A 68 4.24 -7.33 11.49
N THR A 69 4.04 -6.40 12.43
CA THR A 69 3.35 -5.13 12.15
C THR A 69 4.29 -3.93 12.18
N GLN A 70 5.53 -4.08 12.66
CA GLN A 70 6.52 -3.02 12.83
C GLN A 70 7.22 -2.67 11.51
N HIS A 71 6.46 -2.16 10.53
CA HIS A 71 7.00 -1.71 9.26
C HIS A 71 6.15 -0.61 8.63
N MET A 72 6.76 0.15 7.73
CA MET A 72 6.05 1.14 6.90
C MET A 72 5.18 0.43 5.84
N GLN A 73 3.94 0.89 5.66
CA GLN A 73 3.12 0.48 4.51
C GLN A 73 3.78 0.85 3.19
N GLY A 74 3.55 0.04 2.15
CA GLY A 74 4.11 0.30 0.81
C GLY A 74 5.58 -0.12 0.64
N THR A 75 6.20 -0.67 1.68
CA THR A 75 7.55 -1.25 1.60
C THR A 75 7.48 -2.74 1.28
N LYS A 76 8.59 -3.29 0.78
CA LYS A 76 8.73 -4.74 0.53
C LYS A 76 8.58 -5.59 1.81
N ASN A 77 8.72 -4.97 2.99
CA ASN A 77 8.55 -5.65 4.28
C ASN A 77 7.06 -5.85 4.63
N CYS A 78 6.15 -5.17 3.93
CA CYS A 78 4.71 -5.32 4.14
C CYS A 78 4.16 -6.48 3.29
N PRO A 79 3.70 -7.60 3.90
CA PRO A 79 3.16 -8.73 3.14
C PRO A 79 1.88 -8.37 2.37
N VAL A 80 1.06 -7.45 2.91
CA VAL A 80 -0.15 -6.97 2.25
C VAL A 80 0.21 -6.20 0.96
N PHE A 81 1.22 -5.32 1.04
CA PHE A 81 1.73 -4.60 -0.13
C PHE A 81 2.34 -5.55 -1.17
N LEU A 82 3.15 -6.52 -0.75
CA LEU A 82 3.71 -7.52 -1.66
C LEU A 82 2.62 -8.31 -2.39
N LYS A 83 1.55 -8.70 -1.68
CA LYS A 83 0.40 -9.37 -2.29
C LYS A 83 -0.27 -8.48 -3.35
N ALA A 84 -0.51 -7.21 -3.03
CA ALA A 84 -1.08 -6.24 -3.97
C ALA A 84 -0.18 -5.99 -5.18
N GLN A 85 1.13 -5.86 -4.98
CA GLN A 85 2.10 -5.65 -6.05
C GLN A 85 2.18 -6.85 -6.99
N ARG A 86 2.19 -8.08 -6.45
CA ARG A 86 2.16 -9.31 -7.25
C ARG A 86 0.88 -9.43 -8.08
N ALA A 87 -0.27 -9.14 -7.47
CA ALA A 87 -1.56 -9.16 -8.17
C ALA A 87 -1.59 -8.13 -9.32
N LEU A 88 -1.02 -6.95 -9.12
CA LEU A 88 -0.91 -5.93 -10.17
C LEU A 88 0.04 -6.35 -11.29
N ALA A 89 1.20 -6.93 -10.95
CA ALA A 89 2.17 -7.42 -11.94
C ALA A 89 1.60 -8.56 -12.79
N GLN A 90 0.73 -9.41 -12.22
CA GLN A 90 0.02 -10.45 -12.96
C GLN A 90 -0.97 -9.84 -13.96
N LYS A 91 -1.77 -8.85 -13.53
CA LYS A 91 -2.71 -8.12 -14.40
C LYS A 91 -2.00 -7.36 -15.53
N GLY A 92 -0.86 -6.74 -15.24
CA GLY A 92 -0.04 -6.05 -16.24
C GLY A 92 0.47 -7.00 -17.33
N ARG A 93 0.91 -8.21 -16.96
CA ARG A 93 1.31 -9.24 -17.92
C ARG A 93 0.17 -9.69 -18.83
N GLN A 94 -1.02 -9.89 -18.27
CA GLN A 94 -2.22 -10.25 -19.05
C GLN A 94 -2.61 -9.15 -20.03
N ARG A 95 -2.54 -7.88 -19.61
CA ARG A 95 -2.87 -6.75 -20.49
C ARG A 95 -1.91 -6.65 -21.69
N PHE A 96 -0.64 -6.96 -21.48
CA PHE A 96 0.36 -6.94 -22.55
C PHE A 96 0.18 -8.11 -23.55
N SER A 97 -0.25 -9.29 -23.09
CA SER A 97 -0.53 -10.43 -23.98
C SER A 97 -1.83 -10.28 -24.79
N SER A 98 -2.76 -9.40 -24.36
CA SER A 98 -4.05 -9.19 -25.04
C SER A 98 -4.07 -7.97 -25.97
N SER A 99 -2.91 -7.34 -26.21
CA SER A 99 -2.76 -6.20 -27.14
C SER A 99 -1.79 -6.50 -28.29
N ILE A 100 -1.49 -7.79 -28.51
CA ILE A 100 -0.76 -8.35 -29.65
C ILE A 100 -1.73 -9.19 -30.46
#